data_AF-A0A920F8Q5-F1
#
_entry.id   AF-A0A920F8Q5-F1
#
_cell.length_a   1.000
_cell.length_b   1.000
_cell.length_c   1.000
_cell.angle_alpha   90.00
_cell.angle_beta   90.00
_cell.angle_gamma   90.00
#
_symmetry.space_group_name_H-M   'P 1'
#
loop_
_entity.id
_entity.type
_entity.pdbx_description
1 polymer ?
#
loop_
_entity_poly.entity_id
_entity_poly.type
_entity_poly.pdbx_seq_one_letter_code
_entity_poly.pdbx_strand_id
1 'polypeptide(L)'
;MRRQIIKEREDWKSQAEALGFNFHSMYGAAYWFEAACYQFTLRQIEDDIEDPCNELEQMCFEIVDQAIKKEEMLLKLSIPENFWDYIRNSWIKKEKNLYGRFDLSYNGKSPAKLLEYNADTPTALYESAVFQWIWLEQAIQANIIPSGCDQF
;
A
#
# COMPACT_ATOMS: atom_id res chain seq x y z
N MET A 1 -15.50 5.43 -2.45
CA MET A 1 -15.19 4.07 -2.91
C MET A 1 -16.46 3.39 -3.43
N ARG A 2 -16.45 2.94 -4.68
CA ARG A 2 -17.50 2.13 -5.28
C ARG A 2 -16.87 0.97 -6.05
N ARG A 3 -17.29 -0.25 -5.76
CA ARG A 3 -16.90 -1.42 -6.55
C ARG A 3 -17.64 -1.43 -7.88
N GLN A 4 -16.93 -1.61 -8.98
CA GLN A 4 -17.47 -1.78 -10.33
C GLN A 4 -17.14 -3.19 -10.80
N ILE A 5 -18.14 -3.90 -11.32
CA ILE A 5 -17.92 -5.18 -12.00
C ILE A 5 -17.57 -4.86 -13.45
N ILE A 6 -16.49 -5.44 -13.96
CA ILE A 6 -15.97 -5.17 -15.30
C ILE A 6 -15.56 -6.48 -15.99
N LYS A 7 -15.37 -6.42 -17.31
CA LYS A 7 -14.85 -7.55 -18.07
C LYS A 7 -13.33 -7.62 -17.88
N GLU A 8 -12.80 -8.81 -17.60
CA GLU A 8 -11.35 -9.06 -17.60
C GLU A 8 -10.76 -8.91 -19.01
N ARG A 9 -9.51 -8.45 -19.12
CA ARG A 9 -8.78 -8.48 -20.39
C ARG A 9 -8.46 -9.94 -20.75
N GLU A 10 -8.64 -10.35 -21.99
CA GLU A 10 -8.52 -11.78 -22.34
C GLU A 10 -7.08 -12.32 -22.22
N ASP A 11 -6.09 -11.44 -22.33
CA ASP A 11 -4.66 -11.75 -22.37
C ASP A 11 -3.90 -11.31 -21.11
N TRP A 12 -4.60 -10.94 -20.02
CA TRP A 12 -3.96 -10.37 -18.82
C TRP A 12 -2.91 -11.30 -18.20
N LYS A 13 -3.13 -12.62 -18.22
CA LYS A 13 -2.18 -13.62 -17.69
C LYS A 13 -0.90 -13.70 -18.51
N SER A 14 -1.04 -13.78 -19.83
CA SER A 14 0.13 -13.77 -20.74
C SER A 14 0.91 -12.47 -20.63
N GLN A 15 0.24 -11.34 -20.43
CA GLN A 15 0.90 -10.06 -20.18
C GLN A 15 1.63 -10.05 -18.83
N ALA A 16 1.00 -10.55 -17.77
CA ALA A 16 1.63 -10.68 -16.45
C ALA A 16 2.92 -11.50 -16.53
N GLU A 17 2.89 -12.65 -17.20
CA GLU A 17 4.06 -13.51 -17.42
C GLU A 17 5.15 -12.80 -18.24
N ALA A 18 4.78 -12.13 -19.34
CA ALA A 18 5.72 -11.39 -20.18
C ALA A 18 6.40 -10.23 -19.43
N LEU A 19 5.73 -9.64 -18.45
CA LEU A 19 6.22 -8.53 -17.62
C LEU A 19 6.92 -9.01 -16.34
N GLY A 20 7.07 -10.32 -16.14
CA GLY A 20 7.74 -10.92 -14.98
C GLY A 20 6.88 -11.02 -13.72
N PHE A 21 5.58 -10.75 -13.81
CA PHE A 21 4.62 -10.91 -12.71
C PHE A 21 4.19 -12.39 -12.58
N ASN A 22 5.15 -13.27 -12.29
CA ASN A 22 4.96 -14.73 -12.33
C ASN A 22 4.08 -15.30 -11.21
N PHE A 23 3.71 -14.47 -10.22
CA PHE A 23 2.85 -14.87 -9.11
C PHE A 23 1.44 -14.30 -9.24
N HIS A 24 1.04 -13.94 -10.46
CA HIS A 24 -0.30 -13.46 -10.81
C HIS A 24 -1.42 -14.46 -10.47
N SER A 25 -1.07 -15.74 -10.33
CA SER A 25 -1.90 -16.83 -9.80
C SER A 25 -1.09 -17.63 -8.77
N MET A 26 -1.68 -17.89 -7.59
CA MET A 26 -1.05 -18.65 -6.51
C MET A 26 -1.97 -19.78 -6.04
N TYR A 27 -1.42 -20.98 -5.86
CA TYR A 27 -2.13 -22.14 -5.31
C TYR A 27 -3.45 -22.49 -6.04
N GLY A 28 -3.52 -22.24 -7.35
CA GLY A 28 -4.73 -22.47 -8.16
C GLY A 28 -5.79 -21.37 -8.06
N ALA A 29 -5.52 -20.28 -7.35
CA ALA A 29 -6.36 -19.09 -7.26
C ALA A 29 -5.70 -17.87 -7.91
N ALA A 30 -6.50 -16.92 -8.38
CA ALA A 30 -6.00 -15.66 -8.91
C ALA A 30 -5.47 -14.79 -7.75
N TYR A 31 -4.22 -14.34 -7.86
CA TYR A 31 -3.64 -13.33 -6.96
C TYR A 31 -4.01 -11.93 -7.46
N TRP A 32 -3.86 -11.69 -8.76
CA TRP A 32 -4.37 -10.50 -9.45
C TRP A 32 -5.77 -10.75 -10.00
N PHE A 33 -6.71 -9.84 -9.77
CA PHE A 33 -8.13 -10.03 -10.11
C PHE A 33 -8.67 -8.85 -10.93
N GLU A 34 -9.08 -9.10 -12.17
CA GLU A 34 -9.55 -8.04 -13.10
C GLU A 34 -11.06 -7.95 -13.24
N ALA A 35 -11.87 -8.87 -12.71
CA ALA A 35 -13.33 -8.82 -12.90
C ALA A 35 -14.02 -7.72 -12.08
N ALA A 36 -13.26 -6.96 -11.29
CA ALA A 36 -13.74 -5.76 -10.63
C ALA A 36 -12.62 -4.75 -10.40
N CYS A 37 -13.01 -3.47 -10.37
CA CYS A 37 -12.15 -2.39 -9.88
C CYS A 37 -12.90 -1.56 -8.83
N TYR A 38 -12.17 -0.74 -8.08
CA TYR A 38 -12.75 0.21 -7.14
C TYR A 38 -12.53 1.63 -7.63
N GLN A 39 -13.61 2.37 -7.77
CA GLN A 39 -13.61 3.77 -8.12
C GLN A 39 -13.64 4.63 -6.85
N PHE A 40 -12.79 5.64 -6.81
CA PHE A 40 -12.77 6.67 -5.79
C PHE A 40 -13.09 8.01 -6.44
N THR A 41 -13.61 8.95 -5.66
CA THR A 41 -13.55 10.37 -6.04
C THR A 41 -12.22 10.93 -5.57
N LEU A 42 -11.67 11.94 -6.25
CA LEU A 42 -10.41 12.59 -5.83
C LEU A 42 -10.44 13.01 -4.35
N ARG A 43 -11.55 13.61 -3.89
CA ARG A 43 -11.76 13.95 -2.47
C ARG A 43 -11.57 12.75 -1.51
N GLN A 44 -11.97 11.55 -1.90
CA GLN A 44 -11.80 10.36 -1.07
C GLN A 44 -10.35 9.86 -1.07
N ILE A 45 -9.57 10.17 -2.10
CA ILE A 45 -8.14 9.90 -2.09
C ILE A 45 -7.45 10.92 -1.20
N GLU A 46 -7.61 12.22 -1.50
CA GLU A 46 -6.94 13.31 -0.79
C GLU A 46 -7.35 13.38 0.70
N ASP A 47 -8.64 13.62 0.98
CA ASP A 47 -9.12 13.91 2.35
C ASP A 47 -9.20 12.64 3.23
N ASP A 48 -9.63 11.51 2.66
CA ASP A 48 -9.97 10.32 3.45
C ASP A 48 -8.83 9.29 3.55
N ILE A 49 -7.81 9.37 2.67
CA ILE A 49 -6.70 8.41 2.61
C ILE A 49 -5.34 9.10 2.72
N GLU A 50 -4.99 10.03 1.83
CA GLU A 50 -3.65 10.64 1.79
C GLU A 50 -3.36 11.48 3.04
N ASP A 51 -4.25 12.42 3.38
CA ASP A 51 -4.10 13.27 4.57
C ASP A 51 -3.99 12.42 5.85
N PRO A 52 -4.88 11.45 6.12
CA PRO A 52 -4.73 10.54 7.25
C PRO A 52 -3.46 9.69 7.20
N CYS A 53 -3.00 9.22 6.04
CA CYS A 53 -1.73 8.49 5.94
C CYS A 53 -0.55 9.34 6.38
N ASN A 54 -0.52 10.62 6.00
CA ASN A 54 0.52 11.55 6.43
C ASN A 54 0.50 11.75 7.96
N GLU A 55 -0.69 11.93 8.56
CA GLU A 55 -0.83 12.06 10.01
C GLU A 55 -0.39 10.77 10.74
N LEU A 56 -0.83 9.61 10.26
CA LEU A 56 -0.47 8.31 10.82
C LEU A 56 1.03 8.05 10.76
N GLU A 57 1.72 8.44 9.69
CA GLU A 57 3.17 8.32 9.60
C GLU A 57 3.87 9.17 10.67
N GLN A 58 3.45 10.42 10.85
CA GLN A 58 4.01 11.28 11.91
C GLN A 58 3.77 10.68 13.31
N MET A 59 2.58 10.14 13.56
CA MET A 59 2.30 9.44 14.83
C MET A 59 3.21 8.22 15.03
N CYS A 60 3.52 7.46 13.97
CA CYS A 60 4.48 6.36 14.05
C CYS A 60 5.90 6.86 14.39
N PHE A 61 6.35 7.97 13.80
CA PHE A 61 7.64 8.58 14.14
C PHE A 61 7.69 9.09 15.57
N GLU A 62 6.59 9.64 16.09
CA GLU A 62 6.50 10.03 17.50
C GLU A 62 6.65 8.83 18.45
N ILE A 63 6.08 7.68 18.09
CA ILE A 63 6.25 6.44 18.87
C ILE A 63 7.72 6.00 18.86
N VAL A 64 8.40 6.05 17.72
CA VAL A 64 9.83 5.71 17.63
C VAL A 64 10.67 6.65 18.50
N ASP A 65 10.44 7.96 18.41
CA ASP A 65 11.14 8.97 19.22
C ASP A 65 10.94 8.75 20.74
N GLN A 66 9.74 8.33 21.15
CA GLN A 66 9.48 7.97 22.54
C GLN A 66 10.13 6.64 22.94
N ALA A 67 10.11 5.64 22.06
CA ALA A 67 10.63 4.30 22.34
C ALA A 67 12.15 4.32 22.56
N ILE A 68 12.91 5.06 21.75
CA ILE A 68 14.36 5.13 21.88
C ILE A 68 14.85 5.83 23.16
N LYS A 69 13.97 6.61 23.83
CA LYS A 69 14.23 7.33 25.08
C LYS A 69 13.85 6.51 26.33
N LYS A 70 13.10 5.42 26.16
CA LYS A 70 12.53 4.63 27.26
C LYS A 70 12.71 3.15 26.99
N GLU A 71 13.68 2.52 27.63
CA GLU A 71 13.97 1.09 27.50
C GLU A 71 12.74 0.19 27.77
N GLU A 72 11.85 0.61 28.68
CA GLU A 72 10.57 -0.07 28.92
C GLU A 72 9.71 -0.23 27.65
N MET A 73 9.76 0.72 26.73
CA MET A 73 9.04 0.63 25.46
C MET A 73 9.68 -0.41 24.52
N LEU A 74 11.02 -0.44 24.44
CA LEU A 74 11.74 -1.44 23.64
C LEU A 74 11.51 -2.86 24.17
N LEU A 75 11.42 -3.01 25.50
CA LEU A 75 11.03 -4.25 26.16
C LEU A 75 9.58 -4.66 25.81
N LYS A 76 8.62 -3.72 25.85
CA LYS A 76 7.22 -3.99 25.44
C LYS A 76 7.10 -4.39 23.97
N LEU A 77 7.94 -3.82 23.11
CA LEU A 77 8.05 -4.18 21.70
C LEU A 77 8.81 -5.50 21.48
N SER A 78 9.28 -6.15 22.54
CA SER A 78 10.06 -7.39 22.49
C SER A 78 11.34 -7.28 21.64
N ILE A 79 11.94 -6.09 21.60
CA ILE A 79 13.19 -5.84 20.86
C ILE A 79 14.36 -6.30 21.73
N PRO A 80 15.23 -7.21 21.26
CA PRO A 80 16.38 -7.66 22.02
C PRO A 80 17.38 -6.52 22.34
N GLU A 81 17.89 -6.50 23.57
CA GLU A 81 18.75 -5.44 24.11
C GLU A 81 19.98 -5.13 23.25
N ASN A 82 20.55 -6.16 22.61
CA ASN A 82 21.72 -6.03 21.73
C ASN A 82 21.46 -5.16 20.48
N PHE A 83 20.22 -4.79 20.17
CA PHE A 83 19.87 -3.90 19.07
C PHE A 83 19.52 -2.47 19.50
N TRP A 84 19.42 -2.17 20.80
CA TRP A 84 18.89 -0.89 21.28
C TRP A 84 19.76 0.30 20.86
N ASP A 85 21.08 0.19 21.02
CA ASP A 85 22.00 1.24 20.59
C ASP A 85 22.01 1.41 19.07
N TYR A 86 21.85 0.31 18.31
CA TYR A 86 21.75 0.37 16.86
C TYR A 86 20.55 1.20 16.41
N ILE A 87 19.36 0.88 16.95
CA ILE A 87 18.11 1.59 16.63
C ILE A 87 18.22 3.07 17.03
N ARG A 88 18.71 3.36 18.24
CA ARG A 88 18.89 4.74 18.71
C ARG A 88 19.83 5.53 17.81
N ASN A 89 20.95 4.92 17.41
CA ASN A 89 21.93 5.57 16.53
C ASN A 89 21.36 5.83 15.13
N SER A 90 20.62 4.88 14.56
CA SER A 90 19.94 5.04 13.27
C SER A 90 18.96 6.22 13.29
N TRP A 91 18.15 6.31 14.36
CA TRP A 91 17.19 7.41 14.55
C TRP A 91 17.88 8.78 14.72
N ILE A 92 18.90 8.88 15.56
CA ILE A 92 19.65 10.13 15.79
C ILE A 92 20.31 10.63 14.50
N LYS A 93 20.83 9.71 13.69
CA LYS A 93 21.43 10.02 12.38
C LYS A 93 20.39 10.36 11.30
N LYS A 94 19.10 10.18 11.59
CA LYS A 94 17.99 10.34 10.63
C LYS A 94 18.23 9.52 9.36
N GLU A 95 18.63 8.26 9.55
CA GLU A 95 18.74 7.33 8.43
C GLU A 95 17.38 7.22 7.72
N LYS A 96 17.41 7.23 6.38
CA LYS A 96 16.19 7.37 5.58
C LYS A 96 15.46 6.03 5.48
N ASN A 97 14.15 6.06 5.67
CA ASN A 97 13.25 5.05 5.11
C ASN A 97 13.04 5.32 3.61
N LEU A 98 12.68 4.29 2.84
CA LEU A 98 12.45 4.41 1.40
C LEU A 98 10.95 4.50 1.08
N TYR A 99 10.17 3.56 1.58
CA TYR A 99 8.71 3.52 1.47
C TYR A 99 8.12 2.61 2.55
N GLY A 100 6.81 2.70 2.76
CA GLY A 100 6.04 1.85 3.66
C GLY A 100 4.66 1.57 3.07
N ARG A 101 3.93 0.59 3.64
CA ARG A 101 2.54 0.29 3.23
C ARG A 101 1.62 0.32 4.44
N PHE A 102 0.59 1.16 4.38
CA PHE A 102 -0.51 1.15 5.33
C PHE A 102 -1.62 0.18 4.89
N ASP A 103 -2.11 -0.59 5.84
CA ASP A 103 -3.30 -1.40 5.67
C ASP A 103 -4.45 -0.70 6.39
N LEU A 104 -5.45 -0.27 5.62
CA LEU A 104 -6.57 0.52 6.12
C LEU A 104 -7.90 -0.21 5.96
N SER A 105 -8.78 -0.07 6.94
CA SER A 105 -10.20 -0.40 6.82
C SER A 105 -10.99 0.87 6.49
N TYR A 106 -11.54 0.92 5.28
CA TYR A 106 -12.27 2.08 4.76
C TYR A 106 -13.46 1.65 3.90
N ASN A 107 -14.60 2.31 4.08
CA ASN A 107 -15.86 1.97 3.40
C ASN A 107 -16.33 3.04 2.40
N GLY A 108 -15.56 4.11 2.17
CA GLY A 108 -15.96 5.22 1.31
C GLY A 108 -16.77 6.33 1.99
N LYS A 109 -17.07 6.23 3.29
CA LYS A 109 -17.98 7.14 4.01
C LYS A 109 -17.51 7.54 5.42
N SER A 110 -16.91 6.60 6.14
CA SER A 110 -16.36 6.84 7.49
C SER A 110 -14.84 6.98 7.42
N PRO A 111 -14.21 7.68 8.37
CA PRO A 111 -12.75 7.80 8.43
C PRO A 111 -12.06 6.44 8.32
N ALA A 112 -10.99 6.37 7.53
CA ALA A 112 -10.16 5.19 7.43
C ALA A 112 -9.60 4.80 8.82
N LYS A 113 -9.52 3.50 9.07
CA LYS A 113 -8.96 2.95 10.32
C LYS A 113 -7.70 2.17 10.02
N LEU A 114 -6.60 2.56 10.68
CA LEU A 114 -5.34 1.86 10.60
C LEU A 114 -5.48 0.44 11.19
N LEU A 115 -5.13 -0.56 10.39
CA LEU A 115 -4.98 -1.94 10.83
C LEU A 115 -3.51 -2.22 11.16
N GLU A 116 -2.61 -1.92 10.22
CA GLU A 116 -1.16 -2.05 10.40
C GLU A 116 -0.35 -1.09 9.51
N TYR A 117 0.90 -0.85 9.90
CA TYR A 117 1.88 -0.15 9.08
C TYR A 117 3.10 -1.04 8.82
N ASN A 118 3.24 -1.49 7.58
CA ASN A 118 4.36 -2.28 7.10
C ASN A 118 5.53 -1.37 6.69
N ALA A 119 6.31 -0.92 7.67
CA ALA A 119 7.40 0.02 7.46
C ALA A 119 8.77 -0.64 7.13
N ASP A 120 8.92 -1.94 7.39
CA ASP A 120 10.20 -2.66 7.23
C ASP A 120 10.30 -3.38 5.87
N THR A 121 9.32 -4.26 5.60
CA THR A 121 9.28 -5.08 4.37
C THR A 121 7.96 -4.92 3.61
N PRO A 122 7.59 -3.68 3.24
CA PRO A 122 6.40 -3.47 2.42
C PRO A 122 6.48 -4.23 1.09
N THR A 123 5.36 -4.80 0.68
CA THR A 123 5.14 -5.45 -0.62
C THR A 123 4.03 -4.71 -1.38
N ALA A 124 3.75 -5.12 -2.63
CA ALA A 124 2.73 -4.56 -3.53
C ALA A 124 3.12 -3.34 -4.38
N LEU A 125 4.36 -2.84 -4.28
CA LEU A 125 4.80 -1.66 -5.05
C LEU A 125 4.82 -1.91 -6.57
N TYR A 126 5.24 -3.09 -7.01
CA TYR A 126 5.25 -3.43 -8.43
C TYR A 126 3.82 -3.54 -8.98
N GLU A 127 2.94 -4.19 -8.22
CA GLU A 127 1.54 -4.37 -8.55
C GLU A 127 0.83 -3.02 -8.69
N SER A 128 1.01 -2.11 -7.73
CA SER A 128 0.35 -0.80 -7.74
C SER A 128 1.00 0.19 -8.71
N ALA A 129 2.32 0.25 -8.82
CA ALA A 129 2.98 1.28 -9.64
C ALA A 129 3.14 0.89 -11.11
N VAL A 130 3.24 -0.40 -11.43
CA VAL A 130 3.53 -0.87 -12.79
C VAL A 130 2.35 -1.62 -13.38
N PHE A 131 1.92 -2.70 -12.74
CA PHE A 131 0.93 -3.58 -13.37
C PHE A 131 -0.48 -2.97 -13.38
N GLN A 132 -0.85 -2.26 -12.31
CA GLN A 132 -2.10 -1.49 -12.24
C GLN A 132 -2.13 -0.35 -13.28
N TRP A 133 -1.01 0.33 -13.53
CA TRP A 133 -0.92 1.36 -14.56
C TRP A 133 -1.15 0.79 -15.96
N ILE A 134 -0.49 -0.33 -16.28
CA ILE A 134 -0.67 -1.04 -17.57
C ILE A 134 -2.13 -1.50 -17.71
N TRP A 135 -2.72 -2.02 -16.64
CA TRP A 135 -4.14 -2.36 -16.62
C TRP A 135 -5.03 -1.13 -16.90
N LEU A 136 -4.77 0.01 -16.26
CA LEU A 136 -5.52 1.26 -16.44
C LEU A 136 -5.49 1.70 -17.91
N GLU A 137 -4.29 1.83 -18.50
CA GLU A 137 -4.12 2.28 -19.87
C GLU A 137 -4.83 1.37 -20.87
N GLN A 138 -4.67 0.06 -20.73
CA GLN A 138 -5.27 -0.89 -21.65
C GLN A 138 -6.77 -1.06 -21.44
N ALA A 139 -7.26 -1.00 -20.20
CA ALA A 139 -8.69 -1.02 -19.91
C ALA A 139 -9.39 0.21 -20.51
N ILE A 140 -8.74 1.37 -20.50
CA ILE A 140 -9.21 2.58 -21.21
C ILE A 140 -9.24 2.33 -22.73
N GLN A 141 -8.13 1.84 -23.31
CA GLN A 141 -8.04 1.57 -24.76
C GLN A 141 -9.09 0.56 -25.24
N ALA A 142 -9.36 -0.46 -24.42
CA ALA A 142 -10.36 -1.49 -24.69
C ALA A 142 -11.80 -1.05 -24.36
N ASN A 143 -12.02 0.19 -23.91
CA ASN A 143 -13.32 0.72 -23.45
C ASN A 143 -13.97 -0.13 -22.33
N ILE A 144 -13.16 -0.76 -21.49
CA ILE A 144 -13.60 -1.48 -20.28
C ILE A 144 -13.95 -0.47 -19.17
N ILE A 145 -13.20 0.62 -19.09
CA ILE A 145 -13.42 1.76 -18.19
C ILE A 145 -13.42 3.09 -18.96
N PRO A 146 -14.01 4.17 -18.42
CA PRO A 146 -14.05 5.49 -19.07
C PRO A 146 -12.67 6.09 -19.37
N SER A 147 -12.55 6.86 -20.47
CA SER A 147 -11.30 7.47 -20.94
C SER A 147 -10.75 8.63 -20.08
N GLY A 148 -11.47 9.03 -19.02
CA GLY A 148 -11.04 10.05 -18.07
C GLY A 148 -10.65 9.49 -16.71
N CYS A 149 -10.50 8.17 -16.57
CA CYS A 149 -10.00 7.55 -15.35
C CYS A 149 -8.48 7.73 -15.22
N ASP A 150 -8.03 7.96 -14.00
CA ASP A 150 -6.63 8.03 -13.59
C ASP A 150 -6.38 7.14 -12.36
N GLN A 151 -5.16 7.20 -11.83
CA GLN A 151 -4.72 6.51 -10.62
C GLN A 151 -4.38 7.50 -9.49
N PHE A 152 -5.02 8.68 -9.48
CA PHE A 152 -4.80 9.76 -8.53
C PHE A 152 -6.09 10.12 -7.79
#